data_AF-G9XIV9-F1
#
_entry.id   AF-G9XIV9-F1
#
_cell.length_a   1.000
_cell.length_b   1.000
_cell.length_c   1.000
_cell.angle_alpha   90.00
_cell.angle_beta   90.00
_cell.angle_gamma   90.00
#
_symmetry.space_group_name_H-M   'P 1'
#
loop_
_entity.id
_entity.type
_entity.pdbx_description
1 polymer ?
#
loop_
_entity_poly.entity_id
_entity_poly.type
_entity_poly.pdbx_seq_one_letter_code
_entity_poly.pdbx_strand_id
1 'polypeptide(L)' 'MNKPDISPYFTTEDIHKIREWNFERRKGMTREEELADIRRGAVEFERLLENKSKPCPKKISD' A
#
# COMPACT_ATOMS: atom_id res chain seq x y z
N MET A 1 0.47 -15.27 -8.31
CA MET A 1 1.20 -14.25 -9.08
C MET A 1 2.27 -13.67 -8.18
N ASN A 2 3.53 -13.58 -8.64
CA ASN A 2 4.62 -13.05 -7.83
C ASN A 2 4.45 -11.54 -7.64
N LYS A 3 4.97 -11.00 -6.53
CA LYS A 3 5.01 -9.55 -6.28
C LYS A 3 5.75 -8.86 -7.46
N PRO A 4 5.23 -7.74 -8.00
CA PRO A 4 5.86 -7.09 -9.14
C PRO A 4 7.25 -6.57 -8.76
N ASP A 5 8.20 -6.73 -9.68
CA ASP A 5 9.53 -6.12 -9.57
C ASP A 5 9.44 -4.65 -9.98
N ILE A 6 9.78 -3.77 -9.04
CA ILE A 6 9.59 -2.33 -9.14
C ILE A 6 10.96 -1.65 -9.24
N SER A 7 11.14 -0.86 -10.30
CA SER A 7 12.35 -0.08 -10.49
C SER A 7 12.62 0.86 -9.31
N PRO A 8 13.89 1.07 -8.92
CA PRO A 8 14.25 2.08 -7.92
C PRO A 8 13.87 3.52 -8.33
N TYR A 9 13.64 3.78 -9.62
CA TYR A 9 13.24 5.08 -10.14
C TYR A 9 11.72 5.28 -10.27
N PHE A 10 10.92 4.25 -9.94
CA PHE A 10 9.45 4.25 -10.01
C PHE A 10 8.89 4.89 -11.29
N THR A 11 8.86 4.11 -12.36
CA THR A 11 8.45 4.52 -13.70
C THR A 11 6.96 4.30 -13.95
N THR A 12 6.45 4.84 -15.06
CA THR A 12 5.07 4.56 -15.50
C THR A 12 4.81 3.07 -15.70
N GLU A 13 5.82 2.31 -16.14
CA GLU A 13 5.69 0.88 -16.32
C GLU A 13 5.51 0.13 -14.98
N ASP A 14 6.13 0.61 -13.91
CA ASP A 14 5.93 0.07 -12.57
C ASP A 14 4.49 0.27 -12.09
N ILE A 15 3.87 1.40 -12.44
CA ILE A 15 2.44 1.65 -12.16
C ILE A 15 1.57 0.61 -12.88
N HIS A 16 1.86 0.30 -14.14
CA HIS A 16 1.13 -0.72 -14.89
C HIS A 16 1.26 -2.10 -14.24
N LYS A 17 2.48 -2.53 -13.90
CA LYS A 17 2.74 -3.80 -13.20
C LYS A 17 1.99 -3.90 -11.87
N ILE A 18 1.96 -2.82 -11.09
CA ILE A 18 1.23 -2.79 -9.81
C ILE A 18 -0.27 -2.91 -10.04
N ARG A 19 -0.81 -2.21 -11.05
CA ARG A 19 -2.24 -2.27 -11.38
C ARG A 19 -2.66 -3.65 -11.85
N GLU A 20 -1.88 -4.27 -12.74
CA GLU A 20 -2.11 -5.62 -13.24
C GLU A 20 -2.06 -6.64 -12.09
N TRP A 21 -1.01 -6.59 -11.26
CA TRP A 21 -0.89 -7.46 -10.09
C TRP A 21 -2.06 -7.30 -9.13
N ASN A 22 -2.48 -6.05 -8.84
CA ASN A 22 -3.62 -5.79 -7.98
C ASN A 22 -4.95 -6.26 -8.58
N PHE A 23 -5.10 -6.19 -9.91
CA PHE A 23 -6.28 -6.69 -10.59
C PHE A 23 -6.37 -8.22 -10.46
N GLU A 24 -5.31 -8.93 -10.86
CA GLU A 24 -5.29 -10.40 -10.80
C GLU A 24 -5.38 -10.92 -9.37
N ARG A 25 -4.78 -10.23 -8.39
CA ARG A 25 -4.90 -10.61 -6.97
C ARG A 25 -6.31 -10.45 -6.43
N ARG A 26 -7.04 -9.41 -6.84
CA ARG A 26 -8.42 -9.14 -6.38
C ARG A 26 -9.48 -9.82 -7.23
N LYS A 27 -9.08 -10.47 -8.31
CA LYS A 27 -9.98 -11.15 -9.23
C LYS A 27 -10.75 -12.25 -8.50
N GLY A 28 -12.07 -12.13 -8.49
CA GLY A 28 -12.96 -13.07 -7.80
C GLY A 28 -13.19 -12.78 -6.31
N MET A 29 -12.59 -11.72 -5.75
CA MET A 29 -12.95 -11.26 -4.40
C MET A 29 -14.36 -10.66 -4.41
N THR A 30 -15.10 -10.86 -3.33
CA THR A 30 -16.30 -10.06 -3.05
C THR A 30 -15.91 -8.65 -2.64
N ARG A 31 -16.90 -7.75 -2.62
CA ARG A 31 -16.67 -6.37 -2.20
C ARG A 31 -16.24 -6.28 -0.73
N GLU A 32 -16.79 -7.15 0.12
CA GLU A 32 -16.44 -7.22 1.54
C GLU A 32 -14.99 -7.68 1.74
N GLU A 33 -14.54 -8.65 0.95
CA GLU A 33 -13.16 -9.14 0.94
C GLU A 33 -12.18 -8.07 0.45
N GLU A 34 -12.54 -7.34 -0.62
CA GLU A 34 -11.74 -6.21 -1.12
C GLU A 34 -11.60 -5.11 -0.05
N LEU A 35 -12.70 -4.75 0.62
CA LEU A 35 -12.66 -3.75 1.70
C LEU A 35 -11.81 -4.22 2.88
N ALA A 36 -11.89 -5.51 3.25
CA ALA A 36 -11.06 -6.07 4.30
C ALA A 36 -9.58 -6.05 3.91
N ASP A 37 -9.28 -6.32 2.64
CA ASP A 37 -7.93 -6.28 2.10
C ASP A 37 -7.30 -4.89 2.13
N ILE A 38 -8.06 -3.87 1.70
CA ILE A 38 -7.62 -2.47 1.78
C ILE A 38 -7.34 -2.06 3.22
N ARG A 39 -8.24 -2.41 4.17
CA ARG A 39 -8.05 -2.09 5.59
C ARG A 39 -6.79 -2.74 6.17
N ARG A 40 -6.51 -4.01 5.82
CA ARG A 40 -5.26 -4.67 6.25
C ARG A 40 -4.03 -3.94 5.74
N GLY A 41 -4.03 -3.55 4.47
CA GLY A 41 -2.92 -2.78 3.89
C GLY A 41 -2.72 -1.41 4.57
N ALA A 42 -3.81 -0.72 4.92
CA ALA A 42 -3.73 0.56 5.64
C ALA A 42 -3.06 0.40 7.01
N VAL A 43 -3.47 -0.59 7.81
CA VAL A 43 -2.88 -0.86 9.14
C VAL A 43 -1.40 -1.21 9.04
N GLU A 44 -1.00 -2.01 8.05
CA GLU A 44 0.41 -2.34 7.84
C GLU A 44 1.23 -1.10 7.47
N PHE A 45 0.69 -0.24 6.60
CA PHE A 45 1.33 1.00 6.22
C PHE A 45 1.48 1.99 7.39
N GLU A 46 0.44 2.13 8.23
CA GLU A 46 0.51 2.95 9.44
C GLU A 46 1.61 2.48 10.38
N ARG A 47 1.72 1.17 10.64
CA ARG A 47 2.82 0.59 11.44
C ARG A 47 4.19 0.89 10.84
N LEU A 48 4.32 0.82 9.51
CA LEU A 48 5.57 1.17 8.83
C LEU A 48 5.92 2.66 8.99
N LEU A 49 4.93 3.54 8.99
CA LEU A 49 5.13 4.97 9.23
C LEU A 49 5.52 5.25 10.67
N GLU A 50 4.85 4.63 11.64
CA GLU A 50 5.18 4.74 13.07
C GLU A 50 6.64 4.33 13.32
N ASN A 51 7.04 3.17 12.77
CA ASN A 51 8.40 2.64 12.89
C ASN A 51 9.46 3.48 12.15
N LYS A 52 9.07 4.24 11.11
CA LYS A 52 9.97 5.14 10.36
C LYS A 52 9.96 6.57 10.89
N SER A 53 9.01 6.94 11.74
CA SER A 53 8.97 8.26 12.34
C SER A 53 10.04 8.36 13.43
N LYS A 54 11.07 9.19 13.21
CA LYS A 54 11.60 9.97 14.35
C LYS A 54 10.44 10.88 14.78
N PRO A 55 10.19 11.07 16.09
CA PRO A 55 9.08 11.91 16.54
C PRO A 55 9.28 13.32 15.97
N CYS A 56 8.45 13.68 14.99
CA CYS A 56 8.32 15.05 14.56
C CYS A 56 7.52 15.76 15.66
N PRO A 57 8.07 16.80 16.34
CA PRO A 57 7.38 17.45 17.43
C PRO A 57 6.06 18.03 16.91
N LYS A 58 4.94 17.44 17.34
CA LYS A 58 3.62 18.02 17.11
C LYS A 58 3.62 19.36 17.82
N LYS A 59 3.71 20.46 17.07
CA LYS A 59 3.44 21.78 17.64
C LYS A 59 1.95 21.78 17.99
N ILE A 60 1.66 21.65 19.28
CA ILE A 60 0.37 22.00 19.84
C ILE A 60 0.36 23.53 19.79
N SER A 61 -0.46 24.11 18.92
CA SER A 61 -0.83 25.52 19.03
C SER A 61 -2.03 25.59 19.96
N ASP A 62 -1.89 26.39 21.03
CA ASP A 62 -2.95 26.73 21.99
C ASP A 62 -4.13 27.46 21.33
#